data_AF-A0A9P0JRR3-F1
#
_entry.id   AF-A0A9P0JRR3-F1
#
_cell.length_a   1.000
_cell.length_b   1.000
_cell.length_c   1.000
_cell.angle_alpha   90.00
_cell.angle_beta   90.00
_cell.angle_gamma   90.00
#
_symmetry.space_group_name_H-M   'P 1'
#
loop_
_entity.id
_entity.type
_entity.pdbx_description
1 polymer ?
#
loop_
_entity_poly.entity_id
_entity_poly.type
_entity_poly.pdbx_seq_one_letter_code
_entity_poly.pdbx_strand_id
1 'polypeptide(L)'
;MINGEPADPKFLKGPEIIVTGREGLETSILGLEFVVRHKHFKRGNMKLKCLATIATLYLVSNEESVEGERPQKASVLESRGTAAPSGSRADRVQAASSETCLVPLPTALMLLCHLLAWTMTSSAMSPS
;
A
#
# COMPACT_ATOMS: atom_id res chain seq x y z
N MET A 1 6.83 13.88 -15.93
CA MET A 1 5.82 14.93 -15.67
C MET A 1 5.29 14.79 -14.26
N ILE A 2 4.90 15.91 -13.65
CA ILE A 2 4.31 15.96 -12.30
C ILE A 2 2.93 16.62 -12.41
N ASN A 3 1.87 15.91 -12.06
CA ASN A 3 0.49 16.39 -12.07
C ASN A 3 0.02 17.02 -13.40
N GLY A 4 0.41 16.41 -14.52
CA GLY A 4 0.08 16.89 -15.87
C GLY A 4 1.05 17.94 -16.44
N GLU A 5 1.99 18.44 -15.63
CA GLU A 5 2.95 19.47 -16.06
C GLU A 5 4.35 18.87 -16.31
N PRO A 6 5.14 19.46 -17.22
CA PRO A 6 6.56 19.15 -17.34
C PRO A 6 7.28 19.33 -16.00
N ALA A 7 8.20 18.42 -15.67
CA ALA A 7 9.02 18.58 -14.48
C ALA A 7 10.03 19.71 -14.71
N ASP A 8 10.35 20.45 -13.64
CA ASP A 8 11.40 21.47 -13.68
C ASP A 8 12.74 20.79 -14.02
N PRO A 9 13.49 21.28 -15.04
CA PRO A 9 14.75 20.67 -15.47
C PRO A 9 15.78 20.46 -14.36
N LYS A 10 15.76 21.28 -13.30
CA LYS A 10 16.69 21.14 -12.17
C LYS A 10 16.51 19.83 -11.37
N PHE A 11 15.35 19.19 -11.50
CA PHE A 11 15.04 17.90 -10.85
C PHE A 11 15.26 16.72 -11.81
N LEU A 12 15.68 16.96 -13.04
CA LEU A 12 15.98 15.91 -14.00
C LEU A 12 17.43 15.45 -13.83
N LYS A 13 17.65 14.15 -14.03
CA LYS A 13 18.97 13.50 -13.96
C LYS A 13 19.25 12.74 -15.25
N GLY A 14 20.47 12.89 -15.77
CA GLY A 14 20.86 12.33 -17.06
C GLY A 14 20.61 13.29 -18.24
N PRO A 15 20.34 12.78 -19.46
CA PRO A 15 20.07 11.37 -19.74
C PRO A 15 21.30 10.48 -19.60
N GLU A 16 21.10 9.28 -19.08
CA GLU A 16 22.09 8.20 -19.12
C GLU A 16 21.86 7.38 -20.39
N ILE A 17 22.93 7.07 -21.13
CA ILE A 17 22.87 6.28 -22.36
C ILE A 17 23.48 4.92 -22.09
N ILE A 18 22.69 3.87 -22.24
CA ILE A 18 23.11 2.48 -22.08
C ILE A 18 23.03 1.80 -23.43
N VAL A 19 24.18 1.27 -23.89
CA VAL A 19 24.24 0.48 -25.13
C VAL A 19 24.23 -1.00 -24.77
N THR A 20 23.30 -1.76 -25.34
CA THR A 20 23.13 -3.19 -25.05
C THR A 20 23.24 -4.03 -26.32
N GLY A 21 23.75 -5.26 -26.18
CA GLY A 21 23.79 -6.24 -27.25
C GLY A 21 24.91 -6.04 -28.28
N ARG A 22 24.94 -6.91 -29.30
CA ARG A 22 25.91 -6.82 -30.41
C ARG A 22 25.44 -5.88 -31.51
N GLU A 23 24.14 -5.66 -31.56
CA GLU A 23 23.42 -4.74 -32.45
C GLU A 23 23.62 -3.27 -32.08
N GLY A 24 24.11 -2.98 -30.87
CA GLY A 24 24.36 -1.63 -30.40
C GLY A 24 23.07 -0.86 -30.08
N LEU A 25 22.08 -1.51 -29.47
CA LEU A 25 20.82 -0.85 -29.11
C LEU A 25 21.06 0.17 -28.00
N GLU A 26 20.78 1.43 -28.29
CA GLU A 26 20.90 2.53 -27.33
C GLU A 26 19.60 2.76 -26.57
N THR A 27 19.70 2.83 -25.24
CA THR A 27 18.61 3.21 -24.35
C THR A 27 18.99 4.50 -23.64
N SER A 28 18.17 5.55 -23.78
CA SER A 28 18.34 6.82 -23.09
C SER A 28 17.37 6.92 -21.91
N ILE A 29 17.90 7.14 -20.71
CA ILE A 29 17.14 7.16 -19.47
C ILE A 29 17.21 8.56 -18.86
N LEU A 30 16.05 9.21 -18.72
CA LEU A 30 15.91 10.50 -18.01
C LEU A 30 15.28 10.27 -16.64
N GLY A 31 16.08 10.46 -15.59
CA GLY A 31 15.64 10.36 -14.20
C GLY A 31 14.88 11.60 -13.73
N LEU A 32 14.00 11.41 -12.75
CA LEU A 32 13.31 12.48 -12.03
C LEU A 32 13.57 12.31 -10.53
N GLU A 33 14.25 13.29 -9.92
CA GLU A 33 14.66 13.24 -8.53
C GLU A 33 14.33 14.56 -7.82
N PHE A 34 13.44 14.51 -6.83
CA PHE A 34 13.06 15.66 -6.03
C PHE A 34 12.48 15.24 -4.68
N VAL A 35 12.53 16.14 -3.70
CA VAL A 35 11.87 15.94 -2.41
C VAL A 35 10.39 16.30 -2.53
N VAL A 36 9.52 15.33 -2.23
CA VAL A 36 8.08 15.54 -2.20
C VAL A 36 7.71 16.45 -1.02
N ARG A 37 6.85 17.44 -1.26
CA ARG A 37 6.37 18.40 -0.28
C ARG A 37 4.85 18.54 -0.43
N HIS A 38 4.18 19.07 0.58
CA HIS A 38 2.72 19.21 0.60
C HIS A 38 2.17 19.92 -0.65
N LYS A 39 2.90 20.92 -1.18
CA LYS A 39 2.55 21.66 -2.41
C LYS A 39 2.47 20.82 -3.69
N HIS A 40 3.07 19.62 -3.70
CA HIS A 40 3.05 18.73 -4.86
C HIS A 40 1.79 17.86 -4.90
N PHE A 41 1.03 17.78 -3.81
CA PHE A 41 -0.24 17.05 -3.77
C PHE A 41 -1.37 17.96 -4.25
N LYS A 42 -2.11 17.52 -5.28
CA LYS A 42 -3.35 18.15 -5.73
C LYS A 42 -4.51 17.29 -5.23
N ARG A 43 -5.38 17.85 -4.38
CA ARG A 43 -6.52 17.12 -3.77
C ARG A 43 -6.09 15.86 -3.00
N GLY A 44 -4.94 15.92 -2.33
CA GLY A 44 -4.45 14.82 -1.50
C GLY A 44 -3.69 13.72 -2.24
N ASN A 45 -3.50 13.81 -3.56
CA ASN A 45 -2.65 12.89 -4.30
C ASN A 45 -1.69 13.62 -5.25
N MET A 46 -0.56 12.98 -5.56
CA MET A 46 0.41 13.45 -6.54
C MET A 46 0.50 12.41 -7.66
N LYS A 47 0.45 12.85 -8.92
CA LYS A 47 0.57 11.99 -10.09
C LYS A 47 1.91 12.18 -10.78
N LEU A 48 2.57 11.08 -11.11
CA LEU A 48 3.80 11.05 -11.89
C LEU A 48 3.50 10.36 -13.22
N LYS A 49 3.90 10.98 -14.34
CA LYS A 49 3.79 10.35 -15.66
C LYS A 49 5.16 10.29 -16.32
N CYS A 50 5.56 9.08 -16.72
CA CYS A 50 6.74 8.81 -17.52
C CYS A 50 6.34 8.69 -19.00
N LEU A 51 7.14 9.27 -19.89
CA LEU A 51 6.99 9.15 -21.34
C LEU A 51 8.28 8.57 -21.90
N ALA A 52 8.17 7.42 -22.57
CA ALA A 52 9.25 6.80 -23.31
C ALA A 52 8.91 6.83 -24.79
N THR A 53 9.91 7.09 -25.63
CA THR A 53 9.73 7.08 -27.09
C THR A 53 10.67 6.05 -27.69
N ILE A 54 10.13 5.19 -28.57
CA ILE A 54 10.92 4.29 -29.41
C ILE A 54 10.88 4.87 -30.83
N ALA A 55 12.04 5.23 -31.37
CA ALA A 55 12.16 6.02 -32.61
C ALA A 55 11.34 7.34 -32.55
N THR A 56 10.95 7.90 -33.69
CA THR A 56 10.26 9.21 -33.77
C THR A 56 8.74 9.16 -33.61
N LEU A 57 8.14 7.96 -33.53
CA LEU A 57 6.69 7.78 -33.70
C LEU A 57 6.02 6.99 -32.57
N TYR A 58 6.74 6.13 -31.86
CA TYR A 58 6.14 5.24 -30.88
C TYR A 58 6.30 5.80 -29.48
N LEU A 59 5.21 6.30 -28.92
CA LEU A 59 5.17 6.89 -27.58
C LEU A 59 4.46 5.96 -26.60
N VAL A 60 5.12 5.63 -25.50
CA VAL A 60 4.57 4.83 -24.40
C VAL A 60 4.57 5.68 -23.14
N SER A 61 3.50 5.59 -22.36
CA SER A 61 3.40 6.30 -21.10
C SER A 61 2.90 5.43 -19.97
N ASN A 62 3.45 5.62 -18.78
CA ASN A 62 2.92 5.08 -17.54
C ASN A 62 2.63 6.24 -16.58
N GLU A 63 1.48 6.20 -15.90
CA GLU A 63 1.09 7.15 -14.84
C GLU A 63 0.90 6.42 -13.52
N GLU A 64 1.57 6.90 -12.48
CA GLU A 64 1.48 6.40 -11.11
C GLU A 64 1.01 7.51 -10.15
N SER A 65 0.24 7.14 -9.12
CA SER A 65 -0.30 8.08 -8.13
C SER A 65 0.19 7.76 -6.73
N VAL A 66 0.66 8.78 -6.02
CA VAL A 66 1.07 8.72 -4.62
C VAL A 66 0.01 9.43 -3.78
N GLU A 67 -0.56 8.75 -2.80
CA GLU A 67 -1.49 9.37 -1.85
C GLU A 67 -0.71 10.11 -0.76
N GLY A 68 -1.11 11.34 -0.47
CA GLY A 68 -0.53 12.12 0.63
C GLY A 68 -1.02 11.58 1.96
N GLU A 69 -0.15 11.62 2.98
CA GLU A 69 -0.56 11.31 4.34
C GLU A 69 -1.72 12.23 4.73
N ARG A 70 -2.89 11.65 5.02
CA ARG A 70 -4.01 12.40 5.58
C ARG A 70 -3.59 12.82 6.99
N PRO A 71 -3.72 14.11 7.36
CA PRO A 71 -3.57 14.50 8.75
C PRO A 71 -4.51 13.63 9.57
N GLN A 72 -3.98 12.81 10.48
CA GLN A 72 -4.81 12.11 11.45
C GLN A 72 -5.54 13.20 12.22
N LYS A 73 -6.83 13.34 11.94
CA LYS A 73 -7.72 14.25 12.65
C LYS A 73 -7.68 13.76 14.09
N ALA A 74 -6.87 14.41 14.93
CA ALA A 74 -6.74 14.06 16.35
C ALA A 74 -8.16 13.88 16.87
N SER A 75 -8.51 12.66 17.26
CA SER A 75 -9.81 12.38 17.84
C SER A 75 -9.92 13.27 19.05
N VAL A 76 -10.76 14.31 18.94
CA VAL A 76 -11.08 15.20 20.04
C VAL A 76 -11.67 14.31 21.13
N LEU A 77 -10.86 14.01 22.14
CA LEU A 77 -11.30 13.41 23.39
C LEU A 77 -12.14 14.48 24.09
N GLU A 78 -13.44 14.50 23.82
CA GLU A 78 -14.42 15.16 24.66
C GLU A 78 -14.40 14.46 26.04
N SER A 79 -13.53 14.93 26.93
CA SER A 79 -13.58 14.58 28.35
C SER A 79 -14.76 15.30 28.97
N ARG A 80 -15.96 14.73 28.86
CA ARG A 80 -17.12 15.23 29.60
C ARG A 80 -16.93 14.87 31.08
N GLY A 81 -16.72 15.92 31.87
CA GLY A 81 -16.31 15.87 33.26
C GLY A 81 -17.24 15.11 34.22
N THR A 82 -16.60 14.75 35.33
CA THR A 82 -17.08 14.08 36.52
C THR A 82 -18.31 14.74 37.15
N ALA A 83 -19.38 13.96 37.31
CA ALA A 83 -20.37 14.14 38.37
C ALA A 83 -20.73 12.76 38.94
N ALA A 84 -20.30 12.49 40.17
CA ALA A 84 -20.70 11.32 40.96
C ALA A 84 -22.02 11.60 41.71
N PRO A 85 -22.55 10.65 42.49
CA PRO A 85 -23.14 9.37 42.10
C PRO A 85 -24.64 9.34 42.46
N SER A 86 -25.49 8.70 41.66
CA SER A 86 -26.86 8.38 42.09
C SER A 86 -27.17 6.94 41.71
N GLY A 87 -27.75 6.24 42.68
CA GLY A 87 -27.77 4.79 42.78
C GLY A 87 -28.53 4.08 41.67
N SER A 88 -28.15 2.83 41.45
CA SER A 88 -29.04 1.68 41.65
C SER A 88 -28.24 0.42 41.38
N ARG A 89 -28.08 -0.43 42.41
CA ARG A 89 -27.62 -1.80 42.22
C ARG A 89 -28.77 -2.56 41.55
N ALA A 90 -28.54 -3.10 40.36
CA ALA A 90 -29.37 -4.15 39.78
C ALA A 90 -28.45 -5.20 39.14
N ASP A 91 -28.39 -6.31 39.85
CA ASP A 91 -28.21 -7.70 39.47
C ASP A 91 -27.60 -8.06 38.10
N ARG A 92 -26.54 -8.88 38.17
CA ARG A 92 -25.82 -9.40 37.01
C ARG A 92 -26.46 -10.75 36.62
N VAL A 93 -27.34 -10.74 35.64
CA VAL A 93 -27.86 -11.99 35.05
C VAL A 93 -26.94 -12.39 33.89
N GLN A 94 -26.21 -13.49 34.06
CA GLN A 94 -25.47 -14.15 32.99
C GLN A 94 -26.43 -14.60 31.89
N ALA A 95 -26.40 -13.93 30.75
CA ALA A 95 -26.90 -14.49 29.51
C ALA A 95 -25.74 -15.22 28.82
N ALA A 96 -25.90 -16.52 28.59
CA ALA A 96 -25.00 -17.32 27.80
C ALA A 96 -24.93 -16.74 26.38
N SER A 97 -23.81 -16.11 26.03
CA SER A 97 -23.49 -15.80 24.65
C SER A 97 -23.04 -17.09 23.98
N SER A 98 -23.89 -17.65 23.12
CA SER A 98 -23.43 -18.53 22.05
C SER A 98 -22.50 -17.71 21.16
N GLU A 99 -21.20 -17.80 21.43
CA GLU A 99 -20.20 -17.32 20.49
C GLU A 99 -20.19 -18.28 19.29
N THR A 100 -20.98 -17.97 18.27
CA THR A 100 -20.63 -18.41 16.92
C THR A 100 -19.32 -17.70 16.60
N CYS A 101 -18.22 -18.39 16.88
CA CYS A 101 -16.87 -17.91 16.69
C CYS A 101 -16.69 -17.56 15.20
N LEU A 102 -16.83 -16.28 14.87
CA LEU A 102 -16.42 -15.74 13.58
C LEU A 102 -14.89 -15.72 13.58
N VAL A 103 -14.31 -16.86 13.23
CA VAL A 103 -12.87 -17.05 13.10
C VAL A 103 -12.37 -16.03 12.05
N PRO A 104 -11.49 -15.08 12.42
CA PRO A 104 -10.95 -14.12 11.46
C PRO A 104 -10.29 -14.86 10.29
N LEU A 105 -10.55 -14.44 9.05
CA LEU A 105 -9.99 -15.01 7.82
C LEU A 105 -8.50 -15.41 7.88
N PRO A 106 -7.58 -14.66 8.52
CA PRO A 106 -6.18 -15.10 8.64
C PRO A 106 -5.99 -16.37 9.48
N THR A 107 -6.82 -16.59 10.50
CA THR A 107 -6.71 -17.76 11.39
C THR A 107 -7.24 -19.05 10.75
N ALA A 108 -8.27 -18.95 9.90
CA ALA A 108 -8.74 -20.08 9.09
C ALA A 108 -7.68 -20.52 8.05
N LEU A 109 -6.98 -19.54 7.45
CA LEU A 109 -5.90 -19.81 6.49
C LEU A 109 -4.72 -20.53 7.17
N MET A 110 -4.34 -20.10 8.38
CA MET A 110 -3.27 -20.75 9.15
C MET A 110 -3.62 -22.20 9.51
N LEU A 111 -4.85 -22.47 9.95
CA LEU A 111 -5.31 -23.83 10.25
C LEU A 111 -5.30 -24.71 8.99
N LEU A 112 -5.74 -24.18 7.85
CA LEU A 112 -5.67 -24.88 6.56
C LEU A 112 -4.22 -25.19 6.15
N CYS A 113 -3.29 -24.23 6.31
CA CYS A 113 -1.88 -24.46 6.04
C CYS A 113 -1.28 -25.57 6.92
N HIS A 114 -1.64 -25.61 8.21
CA HIS A 114 -1.19 -26.68 9.10
C HIS A 114 -1.75 -28.05 8.71
N LEU A 115 -3.03 -28.13 8.34
CA LEU A 115 -3.66 -29.36 7.84
C LEU A 115 -3.00 -29.86 6.55
N LEU A 116 -2.75 -28.98 5.58
CA LEU A 116 -2.07 -29.32 4.33
C LEU A 116 -0.61 -29.76 4.55
N ALA A 117 0.10 -29.13 5.50
CA ALA A 117 1.44 -29.56 5.87
C ALA A 117 1.43 -30.97 6.51
N TRP A 118 0.42 -31.27 7.34
CA TRP A 118 0.26 -32.57 8.00
C TRP A 118 -0.09 -33.71 7.03
N THR A 119 -0.88 -33.44 5.99
CA THR A 119 -1.19 -34.45 4.96
C THR A 119 0.04 -34.75 4.11
N MET A 120 0.83 -33.72 3.76
CA MET A 120 2.07 -33.89 3.00
C MET A 120 3.15 -34.67 3.75
N THR A 121 3.30 -34.48 5.07
CA THR A 121 4.23 -35.31 5.85
C THR A 121 3.72 -36.73 6.08
N SER A 122 2.40 -36.96 6.06
CA SER A 122 1.84 -38.31 6.24
C SER A 122 1.94 -39.14 4.97
N SER A 123 1.79 -38.53 3.79
CA SER A 123 1.99 -39.22 2.49
C SER A 123 3.46 -39.56 2.20
N ALA A 124 4.42 -38.98 2.94
CA ALA A 124 5.85 -39.28 2.82
C ALA A 124 6.31 -40.48 3.67
N MET A 125 5.43 -41.06 4.50
CA MET A 125 5.74 -42.20 5.37
C MET A 125 4.89 -43.43 4.99
N SER A 126 5.02 -43.89 3.75
CA SER A 126 4.56 -45.22 3.34
C SER A 126 5.78 -46.02 2.88
N PRO A 127 6.40 -46.88 3.72
CA PRO A 127 7.38 -47.84 3.25
C PRO A 127 6.66 -48.97 2.49
N SER A 128 7.31 -49.45 1.42
CA SER A 128 6.95 -50.68 0.70
C SER A 128 7.07 -51.92 1.56
#